data_AF-A0A382M2U5-F1
#
_entry.id   AF-A0A382M2U5-F1
#
_cell.length_a   1.000
_cell.length_b   1.000
_cell.length_c   1.000
_cell.angle_alpha   90.00
_cell.angle_beta   90.00
_cell.angle_gamma   90.00
#
_symmetry.space_group_name_H-M   'P 1'
#
loop_
_entity.id
_entity.type
_entity.pdbx_description
1 polymer ?
#
loop_
_entity_poly.entity_id
_entity_poly.type
_entity_poly.pdbx_seq_one_letter_code
_entity_poly.pdbx_strand_id
1 'polypeptide(L)'
;MKKKTNLGLKIISLNRKASFNYFFVDRIEAGIVLKGSEIKSIRQGKVNIAESYAIEKHGEIVLLNSHIPAYKQASYSNHNPTDERKLLFNKREINKLIGKVNREGFTLIPTKMYFKKGKAKIEIAVA
;
A
#
# COMPACT_ATOMS: atom_id res chain seq x y z
N MET A 1 18.39 -22.82 -7.89
CA MET A 1 17.33 -22.15 -8.67
C MET A 1 17.68 -20.66 -8.84
N LYS A 2 18.13 -20.23 -10.03
CA LYS A 2 18.43 -18.81 -10.30
C LYS A 2 17.12 -18.03 -10.34
N LYS A 3 16.91 -17.10 -9.38
CA LYS A 3 15.78 -16.15 -9.42
C LYS A 3 15.88 -15.35 -10.72
N LYS A 4 14.87 -15.44 -11.59
CA LYS A 4 14.70 -14.48 -12.69
C LYS A 4 14.73 -13.08 -12.08
N THR A 5 15.76 -12.31 -12.37
CA THR A 5 15.85 -10.91 -11.99
C THR A 5 14.78 -10.17 -12.77
N ASN A 6 13.59 -10.00 -12.18
CA ASN A 6 12.58 -9.12 -12.74
C ASN A 6 13.20 -7.71 -12.82
N LEU A 7 13.63 -7.30 -14.01
CA LEU A 7 14.19 -5.98 -14.25
C LEU A 7 13.17 -4.91 -13.81
N GLY A 8 13.44 -4.28 -12.66
CA GLY A 8 12.71 -3.11 -12.18
C GLY A 8 11.67 -3.34 -11.09
N LEU A 9 11.61 -4.53 -10.45
CA LEU A 9 10.84 -4.76 -9.22
C LEU A 9 11.76 -4.74 -7.99
N LYS A 10 11.67 -3.68 -7.17
CA LYS A 10 12.39 -3.57 -5.89
C LYS A 10 11.39 -3.58 -4.74
N ILE A 11 11.39 -4.65 -3.94
CA ILE A 11 10.56 -4.73 -2.73
C ILE A 11 11.09 -3.75 -1.70
N ILE A 12 10.19 -2.95 -1.12
CA ILE A 12 10.51 -1.95 -0.11
C ILE A 12 10.14 -2.48 1.28
N SER A 13 8.92 -3.00 1.41
CA SER A 13 8.39 -3.52 2.67
C SER A 13 7.45 -4.69 2.43
N LEU A 14 7.47 -5.66 3.33
CA LEU A 14 6.67 -6.86 3.31
C LEU A 14 5.92 -6.97 4.63
N ASN A 15 4.59 -7.06 4.58
CA ASN A 15 3.77 -7.30 5.74
C ASN A 15 3.72 -8.79 6.07
N ARG A 16 4.67 -9.26 6.90
CA ARG A 16 4.69 -10.66 7.36
C ARG A 16 3.52 -10.99 8.31
N LYS A 17 2.99 -9.99 9.03
CA LYS A 17 1.83 -10.18 9.93
C LYS A 17 0.58 -10.52 9.12
N ALA A 18 0.39 -9.89 7.95
CA ALA A 18 -0.76 -10.16 7.08
C ALA A 18 -0.87 -11.64 6.70
N SER A 19 0.23 -12.29 6.29
CA SER A 19 0.22 -13.70 5.90
C SER A 19 0.01 -14.68 7.06
N PHE A 20 0.25 -14.24 8.29
CA PHE A 20 0.08 -15.07 9.49
C PHE A 20 -1.33 -14.94 10.07
N ASN A 21 -1.87 -13.72 10.09
CA ASN A 21 -3.17 -13.43 10.71
C ASN A 21 -4.37 -13.69 9.78
N TYR A 22 -4.15 -13.68 8.46
CA TYR A 22 -5.23 -13.64 7.48
C TYR A 22 -5.04 -14.65 6.35
N PHE A 23 -6.16 -15.18 5.86
CA PHE A 23 -6.18 -15.99 4.66
C PHE A 23 -6.50 -15.13 3.43
N PHE A 24 -5.62 -15.15 2.43
CA PHE A 24 -5.77 -14.29 1.26
C PHE A 24 -6.65 -14.96 0.20
N VAL A 25 -7.82 -14.38 -0.05
CA VAL A 25 -8.75 -14.82 -1.09
C VAL A 25 -8.33 -14.29 -2.47
N ASP A 26 -7.97 -13.01 -2.54
CA ASP A 26 -7.63 -12.32 -3.78
C ASP A 26 -6.52 -11.30 -3.50
N ARG A 27 -5.72 -10.95 -4.52
CA ARG A 27 -4.63 -9.97 -4.41
C ARG A 27 -4.63 -9.04 -5.61
N ILE A 28 -4.65 -7.73 -5.36
CA ILE A 28 -4.73 -6.70 -6.39
C ILE A 28 -3.60 -5.68 -6.20
N GLU A 29 -2.99 -5.24 -7.30
CA GLU A 29 -1.97 -4.19 -7.33
C GLU A 29 -2.63 -2.81 -7.42
N ALA A 30 -2.30 -1.92 -6.49
CA ALA A 30 -2.74 -0.53 -6.48
C ALA A 30 -1.57 0.44 -6.70
N GLY A 31 -1.87 1.58 -7.34
CA GLY A 31 -1.05 2.77 -7.20
C GLY A 31 -1.30 3.45 -5.87
N ILE A 32 -0.31 4.18 -5.33
CA ILE A 32 -0.48 4.98 -4.11
C ILE A 32 -0.16 6.44 -4.41
N VAL A 33 -1.02 7.34 -3.96
CA VAL A 33 -0.77 8.79 -4.04
C VAL A 33 0.14 9.17 -2.88
N LEU A 34 1.30 9.76 -3.20
CA LEU A 34 2.33 10.11 -2.23
C LEU A 34 2.81 11.54 -2.47
N LYS A 35 3.20 12.21 -1.38
CA LYS A 35 3.89 13.50 -1.39
C LYS A 35 5.38 13.32 -1.73
N GLY A 36 6.01 14.39 -2.20
CA GLY A 36 7.44 14.39 -2.57
C GLY A 36 8.38 14.04 -1.41
N SER A 37 8.02 14.39 -0.17
CA SER A 37 8.76 14.00 1.03
C SER A 37 8.61 12.52 1.38
N GLU A 38 7.44 11.93 1.14
CA GLU A 38 7.16 10.52 1.42
C GLU A 38 7.96 9.61 0.50
N ILE A 39 7.96 9.92 -0.81
CA ILE A 39 8.71 9.11 -1.77
C ILE A 39 10.22 9.14 -1.47
N LYS A 40 10.75 10.24 -0.91
CA LYS A 40 12.14 10.33 -0.44
C LYS A 40 12.39 9.39 0.76
N SER A 41 11.50 9.37 1.76
CA SER A 41 11.59 8.45 2.90
C SER A 41 11.48 6.98 2.46
N ILE A 42 10.53 6.65 1.57
CA ILE A 42 10.34 5.31 1.02
C ILE A 42 11.59 4.87 0.24
N ARG A 43 12.23 5.77 -0.53
CA ARG A 43 13.48 5.46 -1.24
C ARG A 43 14.65 5.15 -0.29
N GLN A 44 14.64 5.70 0.92
CA GLN A 44 15.56 5.32 2.00
C GLN A 44 15.19 3.98 2.67
N GLY A 45 14.14 3.28 2.20
CA GLY A 45 13.67 2.02 2.77
C GLY A 45 12.87 2.19 4.07
N LYS A 46 12.52 3.43 4.43
CA LYS A 46 11.78 3.72 5.66
C LYS A 46 10.29 3.75 5.38
N VAL A 47 9.61 2.64 5.64
CA VAL A 47 8.14 2.54 5.61
C VAL A 47 7.69 1.31 6.38
N ASN A 48 6.62 1.46 7.17
CA ASN A 48 5.97 0.36 7.85
C ASN A 48 4.49 0.28 7.42
N ILE A 49 4.10 -0.90 6.93
CA ILE A 49 2.73 -1.23 6.49
C ILE A 49 2.13 -2.38 7.30
N ALA A 50 2.79 -2.81 8.38
CA ALA A 50 2.39 -4.00 9.13
C ALA A 50 1.00 -3.87 9.78
N GLU A 51 0.67 -2.65 10.23
CA GLU A 51 -0.57 -2.32 10.96
C GLU A 51 -1.52 -1.44 10.12
N SER A 52 -1.18 -1.21 8.86
CA SER A 52 -2.03 -0.47 7.93
C SER A 52 -3.12 -1.36 7.36
N TYR A 53 -4.26 -0.75 7.04
CA TYR A 53 -5.41 -1.39 6.41
C TYR A 53 -6.06 -0.40 5.44
N ALA A 54 -6.79 -0.91 4.46
CA ALA A 54 -7.49 -0.08 3.49
C ALA A 54 -9.00 -0.04 3.78
N ILE A 55 -9.59 1.15 3.65
CA ILE A 55 -11.03 1.36 3.81
C ILE A 55 -11.61 2.01 2.56
N GLU A 56 -12.91 1.81 2.39
CA GLU A 56 -13.71 2.58 1.45
C GLU A 56 -14.10 3.93 2.09
N LYS A 57 -13.95 5.01 1.32
CA LYS A 57 -14.34 6.37 1.71
C LYS A 57 -14.80 7.11 0.46
N HIS A 58 -16.10 7.41 0.39
CA HIS A 58 -16.74 8.15 -0.72
C HIS A 58 -16.53 7.53 -2.12
N GLY A 59 -16.56 6.20 -2.22
CA GLY A 59 -16.35 5.46 -3.47
C GLY A 59 -14.88 5.32 -3.86
N GLU A 60 -13.96 5.70 -2.97
CA GLU A 60 -12.52 5.57 -3.16
C GLU A 60 -11.93 4.66 -2.09
N ILE A 61 -10.76 4.08 -2.35
CA ILE A 61 -10.06 3.25 -1.38
C ILE A 61 -8.89 4.03 -0.84
N VAL A 62 -8.80 4.12 0.48
CA VAL A 62 -7.77 4.87 1.20
C VAL A 62 -7.04 3.95 2.16
N LEU A 63 -5.71 4.03 2.15
CA LEU A 63 -4.84 3.33 3.09
C LEU A 63 -4.71 4.15 4.37
N LEU A 64 -5.07 3.53 5.49
CA LEU A 64 -4.94 4.08 6.84
C LEU A 64 -3.79 3.42 7.58
N ASN A 65 -3.28 4.11 8.60
CA ASN A 65 -2.25 3.60 9.51
C ASN A 65 -0.93 3.16 8.85
N SER A 66 -0.67 3.55 7.60
CA SER A 66 0.67 3.37 7.03
C SER A 66 1.61 4.40 7.63
N HIS A 67 2.74 3.94 8.18
CA HIS A 67 3.71 4.81 8.84
C HIS A 67 4.92 5.05 7.93
N ILE A 68 5.03 6.27 7.42
CA ILE A 68 6.19 6.73 6.65
C ILE A 68 6.85 7.85 7.44
N PRO A 69 8.05 7.67 8.02
CA PRO A 69 8.64 8.73 8.82
C PRO A 69 8.95 9.97 7.98
N ALA A 70 8.79 11.14 8.60
CA ALA A 70 9.11 12.42 7.99
C ALA A 70 10.57 12.43 7.48
N TYR A 71 10.78 13.08 6.35
CA TYR A 71 12.10 13.15 5.73
C TYR A 71 12.90 14.26 6.45
N LYS A 72 13.93 13.89 7.22
CA LYS A 72 14.69 14.84 8.06
C LYS A 72 15.26 16.04 7.29
N GLN A 73 15.58 15.86 6.01
CA GLN A 73 16.13 16.92 5.15
C GLN A 73 15.04 17.72 4.40
N ALA A 74 13.75 17.46 4.65
CA ALA A 74 12.68 18.36 4.22
C ALA A 74 12.50 19.45 5.27
N SER A 75 12.59 20.70 4.85
CA SER A 75 12.37 21.87 5.69
C SER A 75 10.87 22.20 5.77
N TYR A 76 10.31 22.87 4.76
CA TYR A 76 8.91 23.30 4.76
C TYR A 76 7.92 22.24 4.27
N SER A 77 8.33 21.37 3.34
CA SER A 77 7.43 20.40 2.68
C SER A 77 7.31 19.06 3.42
N ASN A 78 7.22 19.08 4.75
CA ASN A 78 7.08 17.85 5.53
C ASN A 78 5.68 17.26 5.42
N HIS A 79 5.58 15.97 5.72
CA HIS A 79 4.33 15.20 5.75
C HIS A 79 4.14 14.60 7.13
N ASN A 80 2.89 14.31 7.52
CA ASN A 80 2.68 13.56 8.74
C ASN A 80 2.91 12.07 8.48
N PRO A 81 3.55 11.35 9.40
CA PRO A 81 3.88 9.95 9.17
C PRO A 81 2.68 9.04 8.94
N THR A 82 1.56 9.34 9.60
CA THR A 82 0.32 8.56 9.62
C THR A 82 -0.77 9.13 8.70
N ASP A 83 -0.41 10.01 7.75
CA ASP A 83 -1.36 10.57 6.78
C ASP A 83 -2.15 9.47 6.04
N GLU A 84 -3.44 9.72 5.79
CA GLU A 84 -4.27 8.85 4.95
C GLU A 84 -3.79 8.92 3.49
N ARG A 85 -3.67 7.77 2.81
CA ARG A 85 -3.11 7.71 1.44
C ARG A 85 -4.08 7.08 0.48
N LYS A 86 -4.54 7.86 -0.50
CA LYS A 86 -5.43 7.38 -1.56
C LYS A 86 -4.77 6.29 -2.39
N LEU A 87 -5.49 5.20 -2.60
CA LEU A 87 -5.11 4.11 -3.48
C LEU A 87 -5.80 4.26 -4.84
N LEU A 88 -5.04 3.98 -5.90
CA LEU A 88 -5.47 4.09 -7.28
C LEU A 88 -5.66 2.68 -7.85
N PHE A 89 -6.91 2.39 -8.22
CA PHE A 89 -7.36 1.14 -8.82
C PHE A 89 -8.19 1.44 -10.07
N ASN A 90 -8.49 0.40 -10.86
CA ASN A 90 -9.49 0.54 -11.91
C ASN A 90 -10.89 0.64 -11.29
N LYS A 91 -11.80 1.43 -11.91
CA LYS A 91 -13.18 1.60 -11.42
C LYS A 91 -13.92 0.28 -11.19
N ARG A 92 -13.71 -0.71 -12.06
CA ARG A 92 -14.28 -2.07 -11.92
C ARG A 92 -13.75 -2.82 -10.70
N GLU A 93 -12.46 -2.68 -10.41
CA GLU A 93 -11.82 -3.30 -9.24
C GLU A 93 -12.34 -2.66 -7.95
N ILE A 94 -12.47 -1.32 -7.92
CA ILE A 94 -13.03 -0.59 -6.79
C ILE A 94 -14.43 -1.13 -6.46
N ASN A 95 -15.34 -1.16 -7.44
CA ASN A 95 -16.70 -1.66 -7.22
C ASN A 95 -16.72 -3.12 -6.73
N LYS A 96 -15.82 -3.98 -7.23
CA LYS A 96 -15.68 -5.37 -6.77
C LYS A 96 -15.23 -5.42 -5.31
N LEU A 97 -14.23 -4.62 -4.94
CA LEU A 97 -13.70 -4.57 -3.57
C LEU A 97 -14.74 -4.02 -2.59
N ILE A 98 -15.42 -2.93 -2.94
CA ILE A 98 -16.49 -2.35 -2.12
C ILE A 98 -17.63 -3.37 -1.93
N GLY A 99 -18.00 -4.09 -2.99
CA GLY A 99 -19.00 -5.16 -2.90
C GLY A 99 -18.60 -6.27 -1.93
N LYS A 100 -17.34 -6.72 -1.97
CA LYS A 100 -16.82 -7.75 -1.05
C LYS A 100 -16.77 -7.27 0.40
N VAL A 101 -16.27 -6.06 0.63
CA VAL A 101 -16.18 -5.48 1.99
C VAL A 101 -17.56 -5.32 2.60
N ASN A 102 -18.52 -4.75 1.86
CA ASN A 102 -19.84 -4.43 2.40
C ASN A 102 -20.79 -5.63 2.49
N ARG A 103 -20.69 -6.62 1.59
CA ARG A 103 -21.62 -7.77 1.57
C ARG A 103 -21.10 -8.97 2.34
N GLU A 104 -19.80 -9.25 2.22
CA GLU A 104 -19.20 -10.49 2.73
C GLU A 104 -18.41 -10.25 4.02
N GLY A 105 -18.28 -8.98 4.46
CA GLY A 105 -17.55 -8.62 5.68
C GLY A 105 -16.04 -8.76 5.56
N PHE A 106 -15.52 -8.82 4.33
CA PHE A 106 -14.08 -8.93 4.09
C PHE A 106 -13.33 -7.64 4.42
N THR A 107 -12.06 -7.80 4.74
CA THR A 107 -11.10 -6.75 5.05
C THR A 107 -10.06 -6.58 3.94
N LEU A 108 -9.55 -5.36 3.80
CA LEU A 108 -8.53 -5.03 2.81
C LEU A 108 -7.19 -4.77 3.50
N ILE A 109 -6.21 -5.64 3.23
CA ILE A 109 -4.96 -5.67 3.98
C ILE A 109 -3.77 -5.54 3.02
N PRO A 110 -2.83 -4.62 3.27
CA PRO A 110 -1.63 -4.48 2.46
C PRO A 110 -0.64 -5.61 2.76
N THR A 111 -0.20 -6.29 1.70
CA THR A 111 0.73 -7.42 1.79
C THR A 111 2.18 -6.99 1.52
N LYS A 112 2.39 -6.18 0.49
CA LYS A 112 3.72 -5.71 0.11
C LYS A 112 3.68 -4.34 -0.55
N MET A 113 4.75 -3.58 -0.35
CA MET A 113 5.04 -2.34 -1.06
C MET A 113 6.33 -2.49 -1.86
N TYR A 114 6.29 -2.09 -3.13
CA TYR A 114 7.43 -2.24 -4.03
C TYR A 114 7.49 -1.13 -5.07
N PHE A 115 8.68 -0.90 -5.62
CA PHE A 115 8.87 -0.08 -6.80
C PHE A 115 8.69 -0.92 -8.05
N LYS A 116 7.91 -0.41 -9.01
CA LYS A 116 7.75 -0.95 -10.37
C LYS A 116 7.99 0.18 -11.35
N LYS A 117 9.06 0.08 -12.17
CA LYS A 117 9.45 1.13 -13.13
C LYS A 117 9.53 2.53 -12.50
N GLY A 118 10.14 2.62 -11.31
CA GLY A 118 10.36 3.88 -10.58
C GLY A 118 9.16 4.43 -9.82
N LYS A 119 7.95 3.86 -9.98
CA LYS A 119 6.73 4.22 -9.24
C LYS A 119 6.51 3.29 -8.06
N ALA A 120 6.07 3.84 -6.92
CA ALA A 120 5.66 3.05 -5.77
C ALA A 120 4.30 2.40 -6.03
N LYS A 121 4.21 1.10 -5.74
CA LYS A 121 2.98 0.32 -5.81
C LYS A 121 2.80 -0.46 -4.52
N ILE A 122 1.55 -0.74 -4.20
CA ILE A 122 1.17 -1.55 -3.05
C ILE A 122 0.28 -2.69 -3.52
N GLU A 123 0.45 -3.87 -2.95
CA GLU A 123 -0.45 -5.00 -3.16
C GLU A 123 -1.40 -5.08 -1.97
N ILE A 124 -2.70 -5.10 -2.26
CA ILE A 124 -3.77 -5.26 -1.27
C ILE A 124 -4.36 -6.65 -1.47
N ALA A 125 -4.51 -7.38 -0.38
CA ALA A 125 -5.25 -8.63 -0.33
C ALA A 125 -6.63 -8.42 0.27
N VAL A 126 -7.58 -9.20 -0.24
CA VAL A 126 -8.91 -9.36 0.37
C VAL A 126 -8.85 -10.57 1.29
N ALA A 127 -9.20 -10.37 2.56
CA ALA A 127 -9.14 -11.40 3.59
C ALA A 127 -10.28 -11.30 4.60
#